data_AF-A0AAW0FUR7-F1
#
_entry.id   AF-A0AAW0FUR7-F1
#
_cell.length_a   1.000
_cell.length_b   1.000
_cell.length_c   1.000
_cell.angle_alpha   90.00
_cell.angle_beta   90.00
_cell.angle_gamma   90.00
#
_symmetry.space_group_name_H-M   'P 1'
#
loop_
_entity.id
_entity.type
_entity.pdbx_description
1 polymer ?
#
loop_
_entity_poly.entity_id
_entity_poly.type
_entity_poly.pdbx_seq_one_letter_code
_entity_poly.pdbx_strand_id
1 'polypeptide(L)'
;MRTAVLETSNKDQIDENDENEDKEISVKLQDWRNASKIVATCKTVVLLIAHKEACALHCFLDDSEDVEIIYFISGVKIRDLLD
;
A
#
# COMPACT_ATOMS: atom_id res chain seq x y z
N MET A 1 11.07 -24.17 -17.31
CA MET A 1 9.86 -23.32 -17.30
C MET A 1 8.77 -24.14 -16.62
N ARG A 2 8.46 -23.87 -15.35
CA ARG A 2 7.42 -24.60 -14.60
C ARG A 2 6.25 -23.66 -14.38
N THR A 3 5.13 -24.00 -14.99
CA THR A 3 3.83 -23.38 -14.78
C THR A 3 3.34 -23.75 -13.38
N ALA A 4 3.01 -22.76 -12.55
CA ALA A 4 2.34 -23.00 -11.27
C ALA A 4 0.83 -22.88 -11.48
N VAL A 5 0.11 -23.91 -11.07
CA VAL A 5 -1.35 -24.01 -11.08
C VAL A 5 -1.87 -23.24 -9.87
N LEU A 6 -2.74 -22.25 -10.09
CA LEU A 6 -3.47 -21.57 -9.02
C LEU A 6 -4.67 -22.42 -8.63
N GLU A 7 -4.61 -23.01 -7.44
CA GLU A 7 -5.75 -23.69 -6.82
C GLU A 7 -6.79 -22.64 -6.41
N THR A 8 -7.95 -22.68 -7.06
CA THR A 8 -9.15 -21.97 -6.61
C THR A 8 -9.78 -22.73 -5.44
N SER A 9 -9.90 -22.12 -4.25
CA SER A 9 -11.01 -22.35 -3.31
C SER A 9 -10.97 -21.43 -2.08
N ASN A 10 -12.17 -20.94 -1.74
CA ASN A 10 -12.65 -20.40 -0.46
C ASN A 10 -12.48 -18.90 -0.21
N LYS A 11 -13.60 -18.17 -0.43
CA LYS A 11 -13.98 -16.87 0.13
C LYS A 11 -13.11 -16.47 1.34
N ASP A 12 -12.12 -15.63 1.07
CA ASP A 12 -11.19 -15.06 2.06
C ASP A 12 -11.96 -14.28 3.13
N GLN A 13 -12.18 -14.93 4.27
CA GLN A 13 -12.38 -14.19 5.51
C GLN A 13 -11.00 -13.70 5.92
N ILE A 14 -10.63 -12.52 5.42
CA ILE A 14 -9.42 -11.82 5.83
C ILE A 14 -9.59 -11.49 7.32
N ASP A 15 -8.85 -12.19 8.18
CA ASP A 15 -8.76 -11.83 9.59
C ASP A 15 -7.93 -10.55 9.70
N GLU A 16 -8.60 -9.42 9.94
CA GLU A 16 -7.95 -8.11 10.11
C GLU A 16 -6.92 -8.10 11.26
N ASN A 17 -6.92 -9.12 12.14
CA ASN A 17 -5.96 -9.26 13.23
C ASN A 17 -4.84 -10.27 12.95
N ASP A 18 -4.80 -10.93 11.78
CA ASP A 18 -3.68 -11.80 11.44
C ASP A 18 -2.50 -10.97 10.93
N GLU A 19 -1.56 -10.72 11.85
CA GLU A 19 -0.31 -10.02 11.62
C GLU A 19 0.64 -10.76 10.67
N ASN A 20 0.42 -12.05 10.41
CA ASN A 20 1.30 -12.88 9.56
C ASN A 20 0.87 -12.94 8.09
N GLU A 21 -0.28 -12.37 7.75
CA GLU A 21 -0.76 -12.38 6.37
C GLU A 21 -0.11 -11.24 5.57
N ASP A 22 0.41 -11.58 4.38
CA ASP A 22 0.98 -10.62 3.45
C ASP A 22 -0.06 -9.57 3.04
N LYS A 23 0.28 -8.27 3.18
CA LYS A 23 -0.61 -7.17 2.80
C LYS A 23 -0.20 -6.61 1.44
N GLU A 24 -1.13 -6.62 0.48
CA GLU A 24 -0.95 -6.04 -0.85
C GLU A 24 -1.89 -4.86 -1.07
N ILE A 25 -1.42 -3.84 -1.82
CA ILE A 25 -2.27 -2.76 -2.30
C ILE A 25 -1.94 -2.40 -3.75
N SER A 26 -2.99 -2.24 -4.55
CA SER A 26 -2.91 -1.62 -5.87
C SER A 26 -3.23 -0.14 -5.76
N VAL A 27 -2.41 0.72 -6.38
CA VAL A 27 -2.60 2.18 -6.38
C VAL A 27 -2.54 2.74 -7.80
N LYS A 28 -3.09 3.93 -8.03
CA LYS A 28 -2.88 4.63 -9.30
C LYS A 28 -1.43 5.09 -9.39
N LEU A 29 -0.75 4.71 -10.47
CA LEU A 29 0.63 5.15 -10.74
C LEU A 29 0.79 6.67 -10.75
N GLN A 30 -0.24 7.41 -11.17
CA GLN A 30 -0.23 8.86 -11.13
C GLN A 30 -0.13 9.40 -9.70
N ASP A 31 -0.87 8.82 -8.75
CA ASP A 31 -0.86 9.23 -7.35
C ASP A 31 0.47 8.85 -6.69
N TRP A 32 1.00 7.67 -7.03
CA TRP A 32 2.34 7.24 -6.60
C TRP A 32 3.45 8.17 -7.10
N ARG A 33 3.37 8.57 -8.37
CA ARG A 33 4.31 9.55 -8.96
C ARG A 33 4.17 10.94 -8.33
N ASN A 34 2.98 11.36 -7.96
CA ASN A 34 2.79 12.65 -7.28
C ASN A 34 3.41 12.62 -5.87
N ALA A 35 3.22 11.51 -5.15
CA ALA A 35 3.80 11.29 -3.82
C ALA A 35 5.33 11.36 -3.83
N SER A 36 5.99 10.93 -4.92
CA SER A 36 7.45 10.94 -5.02
C SER A 36 8.07 12.34 -4.84
N LYS A 37 7.32 13.41 -5.11
CA LYS A 37 7.78 14.79 -4.91
C LYS A 37 7.95 15.15 -3.44
N ILE A 38 7.06 14.64 -2.59
CA ILE A 38 7.08 14.85 -1.14
C ILE A 38 8.20 13.99 -0.54
N VAL A 39 8.24 12.71 -0.92
CA VAL A 39 9.27 11.75 -0.49
C VAL A 39 10.68 12.25 -0.78
N ALA A 40 10.90 12.90 -1.92
CA ALA A 40 12.22 13.43 -2.30
C ALA A 40 12.75 14.54 -1.38
N THR A 41 11.89 15.20 -0.59
CA THR A 41 12.28 16.27 0.34
C THR A 41 12.38 15.80 1.79
N CYS A 42 11.95 14.59 2.10
CA CYS A 42 11.84 14.08 3.46
C CYS A 42 13.01 13.15 3.77
N LYS A 43 13.48 13.20 5.02
CA LYS A 43 14.63 12.40 5.47
C LYS A 43 14.22 10.97 5.82
N THR A 44 13.08 10.85 6.50
CA THR A 44 12.51 9.56 6.91
C THR A 44 11.10 9.45 6.33
N VAL A 45 10.80 8.29 5.73
CA VAL A 45 9.48 7.98 5.18
C VAL A 45 9.03 6.62 5.68
N VAL A 46 7.85 6.58 6.27
CA VAL A 46 7.17 5.34 6.67
C VAL A 46 6.01 5.11 5.71
N LEU A 47 6.03 3.97 5.02
CA LEU A 47 4.93 3.50 4.19
C LEU A 47 4.02 2.60 5.04
N LEU A 48 2.77 3.02 5.20
CA LEU A 48 1.73 2.23 5.84
C LEU A 48 0.82 1.64 4.78
N ILE A 49 0.71 0.30 4.79
CA ILE A 49 -0.24 -0.47 3.99
C ILE A 49 -1.18 -1.15 4.97
N ALA A 50 -2.48 -0.86 4.86
CA ALA A 50 -3.49 -1.41 5.74
C ALA A 50 -4.61 -2.10 4.94
N HIS A 51 -5.40 -2.91 5.64
CA HIS A 51 -6.60 -3.52 5.09
C HIS A 51 -7.58 -2.46 4.55
N LYS A 52 -8.43 -2.87 3.59
CA LYS A 52 -9.43 -2.02 2.94
C LYS A 52 -8.84 -0.87 2.11
N GLU A 53 -7.74 -1.15 1.39
CA GLU A 53 -7.19 -0.23 0.37
C GLU A 53 -6.68 1.11 0.93
N ALA A 54 -6.30 1.13 2.21
CA ALA A 54 -5.69 2.30 2.85
C ALA A 54 -4.17 2.25 2.68
N CYS A 55 -3.60 3.29 2.07
CA CYS A 55 -2.17 3.51 1.98
C CYS A 55 -1.84 4.95 2.38
N ALA A 56 -0.83 5.11 3.23
CA ALA A 56 -0.36 6.42 3.67
C ALA A 56 1.16 6.46 3.73
N LEU A 57 1.71 7.64 3.44
CA LEU A 57 3.11 7.97 3.65
C LEU A 57 3.20 8.96 4.80
N HIS A 58 3.91 8.58 5.86
CA HIS A 58 4.31 9.49 6.92
C HIS A 58 5.72 9.97 6.61
N CYS A 59 5.87 11.28 6.41
CA CYS A 59 7.08 11.88 5.89
C CYS A 59 7.62 12.92 6.88
N PHE A 60 8.81 12.67 7.41
CA PHE A 60 9.49 13.56 8.36
C PHE A 60 10.60 14.34 7.66
N LEU A 61 10.68 15.65 7.93
CA LEU A 61 11.66 16.53 7.29
C LEU A 61 13.09 16.29 7.80
N ASP A 62 13.22 15.93 9.08
CA ASP A 62 14.49 15.68 9.76
C ASP A 62 14.32 14.60 10.85
N ASP A 63 15.37 14.37 11.65
CA ASP A 63 15.36 13.37 12.73
C ASP A 63 14.73 13.90 14.02
N SER A 64 14.33 15.18 14.09
CA SER A 64 13.72 15.72 15.31
C SER A 64 12.26 15.30 15.46
N GLU A 65 11.66 14.79 14.38
CA GLU A 65 10.25 14.37 14.31
C GLU A 65 9.25 15.48 14.67
N ASP A 66 9.69 16.75 14.67
CA ASP A 66 8.86 17.91 15.04
C ASP A 66 7.81 18.26 13.98
N VAL A 67 8.07 17.87 12.73
CA VAL A 67 7.20 18.15 11.57
C VAL A 67 6.98 16.90 10.75
N GLU A 68 5.70 16.57 10.59
CA GLU A 68 5.22 15.41 9.83
C GLU A 68 4.26 15.85 8.73
N ILE A 69 4.43 15.26 7.54
CA ILE A 69 3.48 15.34 6.43
C ILE A 69 2.88 13.95 6.22
N ILE A 70 1.56 13.84 6.35
CA ILE A 70 0.83 12.59 6.06
C ILE A 70 0.19 12.72 4.68
N TYR A 71 0.60 11.85 3.74
CA TYR A 71 0.05 11.80 2.39
C TYR A 71 -0.72 10.50 2.17
N PHE A 72 -2.05 10.60 1.99
CA PHE A 72 -2.91 9.45 1.73
C PHE A 72 -2.95 9.11 0.24
N ILE A 73 -2.77 7.83 -0.08
CA ILE A 73 -2.89 7.28 -1.43
C ILE A 73 -4.09 6.32 -1.43
N SER A 74 -5.05 6.59 -2.31
CA SER A 74 -6.20 5.70 -2.48
C SER A 74 -5.76 4.39 -3.15
N GLY A 75 -6.10 3.27 -2.52
CA GLY A 75 -6.05 1.99 -3.20
C GLY A 75 -7.14 1.89 -4.28
N VAL A 76 -6.92 0.96 -5.20
CA VAL A 76 -7.87 0.63 -6.27
C VAL A 76 -8.13 -0.87 -6.30
N LYS A 77 -9.40 -1.24 -6.43
CA LYS A 77 -9.79 -2.61 -6.80
C LYS A 77 -9.50 -2.84 -8.26
N ILE A 78 -8.57 -3.76 -8.55
CA ILE A 78 -8.47 -4.34 -9.89
C ILE A 78 -9.68 -5.25 -10.04
N ARG A 79 -10.61 -4.90 -10.94
CA ARG A 79 -11.66 -5.84 -11.34
C ARG A 79 -10.99 -6.88 -12.21
N ASP A 80 -11.01 -8.13 -11.80
CA ASP A 80 -10.62 -9.23 -12.68
C ASP A 80 -11.52 -9.18 -13.92
N LEU A 81 -10.92 -8.96 -15.09
CA LEU A 81 -11.60 -8.81 -16.38
C LEU A 81 -11.99 -10.16 -17.00
N LEU A 82 -12.22 -11.17 -16.17
CA LEU A 82 -12.54 -12.53 -16.60
C LEU A 82 -13.91 -12.93 -16.06
N ASP A 83 -14.95 -12.51 -16.78
CA ASP A 83 -16.20 -13.26 -16.93
C ASP A 83 -16.11 -14.09 -18.23
#